data_AF-A0A2W2LE61-F1
#
_entry.id   AF-A0A2W2LE61-F1
#
_cell.length_a   1.000
_cell.length_b   1.000
_cell.length_c   1.000
_cell.angle_alpha   90.00
_cell.angle_beta   90.00
_cell.angle_gamma   90.00
#
_symmetry.space_group_name_H-M   'P 1'
#
loop_
_entity.id
_entity.type
_entity.pdbx_description
1 polymer ?
#
loop_
_entity_poly.entity_id
_entity_poly.type
_entity_poly.pdbx_seq_one_letter_code
_entity_poly.pdbx_strand_id
1 'polypeptide(L)'
;GLGGVVSSSALKRSYRDRLRAAAPEVVFVHLTGDRELIEGRMAHRRGHFMPTALLDSQFATLQPLQPDERGVAVDVSGTPEEITARALAALDDLDSSTQPTETRPPRR
;
A
#
# COMPACT_ATOMS: atom_id res chain seq x y z
N GLY A 1 18.67 -4.71 -10.10
CA GLY A 1 18.13 -5.95 -9.51
C GLY A 1 16.69 -6.10 -9.93
N LEU A 2 16.17 -7.33 -9.97
CA LEU A 2 14.74 -7.58 -10.12
C LEU A 2 14.04 -6.97 -8.91
N GLY A 3 13.02 -6.14 -9.11
CA GLY A 3 12.24 -5.55 -8.02
C GLY A 3 11.64 -6.63 -7.10
N GLY A 4 11.24 -6.23 -5.89
CA GLY A 4 10.68 -7.14 -4.89
C GLY A 4 9.47 -6.54 -4.18
N VAL A 5 8.56 -7.40 -3.74
CA VAL A 5 7.39 -7.03 -2.94
C VAL A 5 7.48 -7.70 -1.58
N VAL A 6 7.26 -6.94 -0.51
CA VAL A 6 7.26 -7.43 0.87
C VAL A 6 5.99 -6.98 1.57
N SER A 7 5.42 -7.86 2.41
CA SER A 7 4.34 -7.47 3.30
C SER A 7 4.91 -6.92 4.60
N SER A 8 4.48 -5.72 4.97
CA SER A 8 4.87 -5.08 6.23
C SER A 8 3.69 -4.25 6.72
N SER A 9 3.41 -4.32 8.03
CA SER A 9 2.35 -3.50 8.61
C SER A 9 2.68 -2.02 8.49
N ALA A 10 3.96 -1.63 8.67
CA ALA A 10 4.52 -0.28 8.48
C ALA A 10 3.57 0.88 8.85
N LEU A 11 2.80 0.69 9.93
CA LEU A 11 1.62 1.50 10.24
C LEU A 11 1.98 2.93 10.65
N LYS A 12 3.19 3.12 11.18
CA LYS A 12 3.73 4.43 11.59
C LYS A 12 4.65 4.99 10.51
N ARG A 13 4.60 6.32 10.32
CA ARG A 13 5.55 7.06 9.46
C ARG A 13 7.00 6.76 9.82
N SER A 14 7.34 6.70 11.11
CA SER A 14 8.70 6.38 11.56
C SER A 14 9.22 5.02 11.07
N TYR A 15 8.33 4.06 10.79
CA TYR A 15 8.71 2.77 10.22
C TYR A 15 8.91 2.87 8.70
N ARG A 16 8.07 3.66 8.02
CA ARG A 16 8.21 3.96 6.59
C ARG A 16 9.47 4.77 6.31
N ASP A 17 9.83 5.72 7.17
CA ASP A 17 11.08 6.49 7.06
C ASP A 17 12.33 5.59 7.12
N ARG A 18 12.32 4.57 7.99
CA ARG A 18 13.41 3.58 8.04
C ARG A 18 13.53 2.78 6.74
N LEU A 19 12.40 2.41 6.14
CA LEU A 19 12.39 1.71 4.85
C LEU A 19 12.87 2.63 3.72
N ARG A 20 12.43 3.89 3.69
CA ARG A 20 12.88 4.92 2.74
C ARG A 20 14.38 5.20 2.85
N ALA A 21 14.92 5.20 4.08
CA ALA A 21 16.35 5.40 4.31
C ALA A 21 17.20 4.25 3.74
N ALA A 22 16.71 3.01 3.82
CA ALA A 22 17.38 1.83 3.27
C ALA A 22 17.14 1.67 1.76
N ALA A 23 15.99 2.11 1.26
CA ALA A 23 15.58 2.03 -0.13
C ALA A 23 14.81 3.31 -0.54
N PRO A 24 15.49 4.33 -1.09
CA PRO A 24 14.88 5.59 -1.46
C PRO A 24 13.77 5.48 -2.51
N GLU A 25 13.86 4.47 -3.38
CA GLU A 25 12.89 4.18 -4.45
C GLU A 25 11.70 3.33 -3.97
N VAL A 26 11.57 3.06 -2.66
CA VAL A 26 10.47 2.25 -2.15
C VAL A 26 9.12 2.94 -2.39
N VAL A 27 8.15 2.16 -2.87
CA VAL A 27 6.77 2.58 -3.05
C VAL A 27 5.89 1.86 -2.03
N PHE A 28 5.03 2.60 -1.35
CA PHE A 28 4.09 2.04 -0.38
C PHE A 28 2.73 1.79 -1.02
N VAL A 29 2.24 0.55 -0.94
CA VAL A 29 0.83 0.22 -1.22
C VAL A 29 0.11 0.09 0.10
N HIS A 30 -0.64 1.13 0.47
CA HIS A 30 -1.39 1.17 1.71
C HIS A 30 -2.79 0.58 1.49
N LEU A 31 -2.99 -0.65 1.95
CA LEU A 31 -4.28 -1.32 1.90
C LEU A 31 -5.22 -0.73 2.96
N THR A 32 -6.26 -0.04 2.50
CA THR A 32 -7.25 0.68 3.33
C THR A 32 -8.60 -0.01 3.30
N GLY A 33 -9.36 0.04 4.39
CA GLY A 33 -10.72 -0.46 4.43
C GLY A 33 -11.35 -0.26 5.79
N ASP A 34 -12.67 -0.33 5.82
CA ASP A 34 -13.42 -0.15 7.06
C ASP A 34 -13.20 -1.32 8.01
N ARG A 35 -13.25 -1.01 9.32
CA ARG A 35 -13.05 -1.98 10.39
C ARG A 35 -13.93 -3.21 10.23
N GLU A 36 -15.21 -3.02 9.95
CA GLU A 36 -16.22 -4.09 9.84
C GLU A 36 -15.86 -5.08 8.72
N LEU A 37 -15.38 -4.58 7.58
CA LEU A 37 -14.93 -5.42 6.46
C LEU A 37 -13.72 -6.26 6.85
N ILE A 38 -12.73 -5.66 7.52
CA ILE A 38 -11.51 -6.35 7.92
C ILE A 38 -11.81 -7.39 8.99
N GLU A 39 -12.60 -7.04 10.01
CA GLU A 39 -13.04 -7.94 11.07
C GLU A 39 -13.83 -9.13 10.50
N GLY A 40 -14.78 -8.87 9.60
CA GLY A 40 -15.54 -9.91 8.90
C GLY A 40 -14.61 -10.88 8.17
N ARG A 41 -13.62 -10.40 7.42
CA ARG A 41 -12.66 -11.27 6.72
C ARG A 41 -11.77 -12.08 7.65
N MET A 42 -11.34 -11.48 8.76
CA MET A 42 -10.54 -12.18 9.77
C MET A 42 -11.34 -13.31 10.43
N ALA A 43 -12.61 -13.08 10.76
CA ALA A 43 -13.49 -14.08 11.37
C ALA A 43 -13.76 -15.29 10.45
N HIS A 44 -13.81 -15.08 9.14
CA HIS A 44 -14.04 -16.16 8.17
C HIS A 44 -12.79 -17.01 7.88
N ARG A 45 -11.58 -16.56 8.26
CA ARG A 45 -10.35 -17.36 8.09
C ARG A 45 -10.29 -18.47 9.14
N ARG A 46 -10.37 -19.72 8.68
CA ARG A 46 -10.13 -20.90 9.53
C ARG A 46 -8.63 -21.07 9.78
N GLY A 47 -8.22 -21.23 11.04
CA GLY A 47 -6.84 -21.63 11.42
C GLY A 47 -5.99 -20.56 12.10
N HIS A 48 -6.38 -19.29 12.08
CA HIS A 48 -5.68 -18.22 12.81
C HIS A 48 -6.68 -17.21 13.38
N PHE A 49 -7.16 -17.46 14.60
CA PHE A 49 -7.96 -16.48 15.33
C PHE A 49 -7.03 -15.35 15.81
N MET A 50 -7.00 -14.24 15.08
CA MET A 50 -6.37 -13.02 15.58
C MET A 50 -7.33 -12.32 16.54
N PRO A 51 -6.92 -11.99 17.78
CA PRO A 51 -7.78 -11.29 18.70
C PRO A 51 -8.17 -9.92 18.14
N THR A 52 -9.44 -9.55 18.24
CA THR A 52 -9.99 -8.25 17.80
C THR A 52 -9.23 -7.06 18.41
N ALA A 53 -8.70 -7.21 19.63
CA ALA A 53 -7.83 -6.23 20.28
C ALA A 53 -6.57 -5.87 19.47
N LEU A 54 -6.07 -6.80 18.63
CA LEU A 54 -4.94 -6.52 17.76
C LEU A 54 -5.37 -5.66 16.56
N LEU A 55 -6.58 -5.87 16.03
CA LEU A 55 -7.16 -5.00 15.00
C LEU A 55 -7.34 -3.58 15.54
N ASP A 56 -7.85 -3.42 16.76
CA ASP A 56 -7.92 -2.13 17.46
C ASP A 56 -6.57 -1.43 17.53
N SER A 57 -5.54 -2.16 17.98
CA SER A 57 -4.18 -1.62 18.08
C SER A 57 -3.60 -1.20 16.73
N GLN A 58 -3.94 -1.91 15.65
CA GLN A 58 -3.48 -1.58 14.30
C GLN A 58 -4.15 -0.32 13.76
N PHE A 59 -5.47 -0.19 13.88
CA PHE A 59 -6.19 1.02 13.49
C PHE A 59 -5.76 2.23 14.32
N ALA A 60 -5.57 2.07 15.63
CA ALA A 60 -5.07 3.15 16.48
C ALA A 60 -3.64 3.59 16.14
N THR A 61 -2.82 2.66 15.63
CA THR A 61 -1.44 2.93 15.23
C THR A 61 -1.34 3.47 13.80
N LEU A 62 -2.38 3.31 13.00
CA LEU A 62 -2.37 3.63 11.58
C LEU A 62 -2.21 5.14 11.35
N GLN A 63 -1.11 5.51 10.73
CA GLN A 63 -0.85 6.85 10.24
C GLN A 63 -0.99 6.84 8.72
N PRO A 64 -1.94 7.62 8.14
CA PRO A 64 -2.08 7.73 6.69
C PRO A 64 -0.76 8.08 6.00
N LEU A 65 -0.63 7.67 4.74
CA LEU A 65 0.48 8.13 3.89
C LEU A 65 0.43 9.66 3.78
N GLN A 66 1.58 10.28 3.97
CA GLN A 66 1.76 11.71 3.84
C GLN A 66 2.13 12.08 2.39
N PRO A 67 1.90 13.33 1.95
CA PRO A 67 2.20 13.76 0.58
C PRO A 67 3.66 13.60 0.15
N ASP A 68 4.60 13.57 1.11
CA ASP A 68 6.04 13.36 0.84
C ASP A 68 6.44 11.88 0.73
N GLU A 69 5.50 10.96 0.92
CA GLU A 69 5.73 9.51 0.84
C GLU A 69 5.25 8.98 -0.51
N ARG A 70 6.15 8.36 -1.28
CA ARG A 70 5.79 7.73 -2.55
C ARG A 70 4.94 6.49 -2.28
N GLY A 71 3.65 6.57 -2.56
CA GLY A 71 2.74 5.47 -2.32
C GLY A 71 1.30 5.77 -2.71
N VAL A 72 0.48 4.73 -2.69
CA VAL A 72 -0.93 4.77 -3.07
C VAL A 72 -1.78 4.09 -1.99
N ALA A 73 -2.96 4.65 -1.73
CA ALA A 73 -3.98 4.01 -0.93
C ALA A 73 -4.86 3.14 -1.83
N VAL A 74 -5.02 1.87 -1.49
CA VAL A 74 -5.83 0.91 -2.24
C VAL A 74 -6.90 0.39 -1.30
N ASP A 75 -8.16 0.62 -1.65
CA ASP A 75 -9.29 0.05 -0.90
C ASP A 75 -9.20 -1.49 -0.89
N VAL A 76 -9.71 -2.15 0.13
CA VAL A 76 -9.67 -3.61 0.22
C VAL A 76 -11.02 -4.26 -0.05
N SER A 77 -12.09 -3.55 -0.42
CA SER A 77 -13.36 -4.20 -0.76
C SER A 77 -13.23 -5.20 -1.92
N GLY A 78 -14.18 -6.12 -2.09
CA GLY A 78 -14.17 -7.07 -3.21
C GLY A 78 -13.28 -8.32 -3.03
N THR A 79 -12.83 -8.91 -4.13
CA THR A 79 -11.99 -10.12 -4.15
C THR A 79 -10.49 -9.78 -4.19
N PRO A 80 -9.58 -10.71 -3.83
CA PRO A 80 -8.13 -10.50 -3.96
C PRO A 80 -7.69 -10.07 -5.36
N GLU A 81 -8.34 -10.57 -6.41
CA GLU A 81 -8.06 -10.22 -7.81
C GLU A 81 -8.44 -8.77 -8.09
N GLU A 82 -9.60 -8.31 -7.61
CA GLU A 82 -10.05 -6.92 -7.76
C GLU A 82 -9.15 -5.95 -7.00
N ILE A 83 -8.70 -6.33 -5.79
CA ILE A 83 -7.76 -5.53 -5.00
C ILE A 83 -6.42 -5.44 -5.71
N THR A 84 -5.94 -6.56 -6.27
CA THR A 84 -4.68 -6.61 -7.01
C THR A 84 -4.75 -5.75 -8.27
N ALA A 85 -5.85 -5.81 -9.03
CA ALA A 85 -6.05 -4.97 -10.21
C ALA A 85 -6.03 -3.47 -9.85
N ARG A 86 -6.67 -3.08 -8.74
CA ARG A 86 -6.64 -1.70 -8.26
C ARG A 86 -5.25 -1.26 -7.80
N ALA A 87 -4.49 -2.14 -7.15
CA ALA A 87 -3.12 -1.84 -6.77
C ALA A 87 -2.22 -1.63 -7.99
N LEU A 88 -2.34 -2.49 -9.02
CA LEU A 88 -1.58 -2.36 -10.26
C LEU A 88 -1.90 -1.05 -10.98
N ALA A 89 -3.19 -0.74 -11.17
CA ALA A 89 -3.61 0.51 -11.81
C ALA A 89 -3.08 1.75 -11.06
N ALA A 90 -3.16 1.76 -9.72
CA ALA A 90 -2.67 2.87 -8.93
C ALA A 90 -1.14 3.03 -9.01
N LEU A 91 -0.39 1.92 -9.10
CA LEU A 91 1.06 1.96 -9.28
C LEU A 91 1.46 2.47 -10.68
N ASP A 92 0.74 2.05 -11.72
CA ASP A 92 0.97 2.53 -13.09
C ASP A 92 0.72 4.04 -13.20
N ASP A 93 -0.34 4.55 -12.55
CA ASP A 93 -0.63 5.99 -12.47
C ASP A 93 0.47 6.76 -11.72
N LEU A 94 0.98 6.20 -10.62
CA LEU A 94 2.06 6.81 -9.82
C LEU A 94 3.36 6.92 -10.62
N ASP A 95 3.72 5.86 -11.36
CA ASP A 95 4.93 5.86 -12.19
C ASP A 95 4.79 6.80 -13.39
N SER A 96 3.59 6.88 -13.98
CA SER A 96 3.28 7.83 -15.07
C SER A 96 3.40 9.29 -14.61
N SER A 97 3.08 9.59 -13.35
CA SER A 97 3.24 10.93 -12.76
C SER A 97 4.68 11.32 -12.40
N THR A 98 5.58 10.33 -12.31
CA THR A 98 6.98 10.52 -11.88
C THR A 98 7.94 10.70 -13.07
N GLN A 99 7.52 10.39 -14.30
CA GLN A 99 8.32 10.62 -15.50
C GLN A 99 8.33 12.11 -15.87
N PRO A 100 9.51 12.78 -15.98
CA PRO A 100 9.59 14.07 -16.64
C PRO A 100 9.10 13.91 -18.07
N THR A 101 8.30 14.86 -18.57
CA THR A 101 7.86 14.91 -19.96
C THR A 101 9.08 14.92 -20.89
N GLU A 102 9.52 13.76 -21.36
CA GLU A 102 10.53 13.66 -22.41
C GLU A 102 9.91 14.22 -23.69
N THR A 103 10.27 15.47 -23.99
CA THR A 103 9.90 16.14 -25.23
C THR A 103 10.65 15.46 -26.36
N ARG A 104 10.02 14.46 -26.98
CA ARG A 104 10.54 13.79 -28.18
C ARG A 104 10.65 14.81 -29.32
N PRO A 105 11.84 15.09 -29.88
CA PRO A 105 11.93 16.02 -31.01
C PRO A 105 11.29 15.38 -32.25
N PRO A 106 10.69 16.18 -33.16
CA PRO A 106 10.12 15.66 -34.39
C PRO A 106 11.22 15.03 -35.24
N ARG A 107 11.00 13.78 -35.65
CA ARG A 107 11.85 13.11 -36.64
C ARG A 107 11.74 13.90 -37.95
N ARG A 108 12.89 14.35 -38.45
CA ARG A 108 13.03 14.96 -39.79
C ARG A 108 12.73 13.95 -40.88
#